data_AF-A0A938T6Q5-F1
#
_entry.id   AF-A0A938T6Q5-F1
#
_cell.length_a   1.000
_cell.length_b   1.000
_cell.length_c   1.000
_cell.angle_alpha   90.00
_cell.angle_beta   90.00
_cell.angle_gamma   90.00
#
_symmetry.space_group_name_H-M   'P 1'
#
loop_
_entity.id
_entity.type
_entity.pdbx_description
1 polymer ?
#
loop_
_entity_poly.entity_id
_entity_poly.type
_entity_poly.pdbx_seq_one_letter_code
_entity_poly.pdbx_strand_id
1 'polypeptide(L)'
;MSGHSKWATIKRKKAATDAARGKIFTKLIKEISISARDGGGDPNGNPRLRLAIQNAKANNMPQENIMRAIKKGTGELEGVRYEEINYEAYAPHGIALILECVTDNRNRTVAELRHLISRNNGNLVESGAVAWMFDRKG
;
A
#
# COMPACT_ATOMS: atom_id res chain seq x y z
N MET A 1 -28.71 -27.59 22.66
CA MET A 1 -27.24 -27.70 22.71
C MET A 1 -26.65 -26.88 21.57
N SER A 2 -26.00 -25.76 21.87
CA SER A 2 -25.42 -24.86 20.88
C SER A 2 -24.23 -25.52 20.17
N GLY A 3 -24.40 -25.82 18.88
CA GLY A 3 -23.40 -26.43 18.00
C GLY A 3 -22.23 -25.52 17.67
N HIS A 4 -21.46 -25.07 18.67
CA HIS A 4 -20.22 -24.34 18.46
C HIS A 4 -19.05 -25.31 18.27
N SER A 5 -18.75 -25.65 17.02
CA SER A 5 -17.48 -26.29 16.69
C SER A 5 -16.34 -25.32 16.99
N LYS A 6 -15.49 -25.65 17.97
CA LYS A 6 -14.23 -24.93 18.30
C LYS A 6 -13.40 -24.66 17.03
N TRP A 7 -13.39 -25.62 16.12
CA TRP A 7 -12.71 -25.50 14.83
C TRP A 7 -13.33 -24.40 13.94
N ALA A 8 -14.66 -24.30 13.86
CA ALA A 8 -15.32 -23.30 13.02
C ALA A 8 -15.01 -21.87 13.49
N THR A 9 -14.95 -21.63 14.80
CA THR A 9 -14.57 -20.33 15.37
C THR A 9 -13.11 -19.99 15.09
N ILE A 10 -12.18 -20.96 15.28
CA ILE A 10 -10.76 -20.76 14.97
C ILE A 10 -10.56 -20.49 13.49
N LYS A 11 -11.24 -21.23 12.60
CA LYS A 11 -11.17 -21.04 11.14
C LYS A 11 -11.60 -19.63 10.74
N ARG A 12 -12.73 -19.13 11.26
CA ARG A 12 -13.20 -17.77 10.94
C ARG A 12 -12.23 -16.69 11.43
N LYS A 13 -11.74 -16.81 12.67
CA LYS A 13 -10.77 -15.86 13.24
C LYS A 13 -9.44 -15.85 12.46
N LYS A 14 -8.94 -17.04 12.10
CA LYS A 14 -7.72 -17.18 11.29
C LYS A 14 -7.90 -16.57 9.90
N ALA A 15 -9.00 -16.86 9.22
CA ALA A 15 -9.28 -16.32 7.89
C ALA A 15 -9.31 -14.78 7.86
N ALA A 16 -9.92 -14.14 8.86
CA ALA A 16 -9.93 -12.68 8.97
C ALA A 16 -8.52 -12.11 9.20
N THR A 17 -7.72 -12.77 10.04
CA THR A 17 -6.34 -12.37 10.35
C THR A 17 -5.43 -12.52 9.13
N ASP A 18 -5.55 -13.65 8.43
CA ASP A 18 -4.77 -13.93 7.21
C ASP A 18 -5.14 -12.96 6.08
N ALA A 19 -6.42 -12.60 5.94
CA ALA A 19 -6.87 -11.59 4.97
C ALA A 19 -6.29 -10.19 5.28
N ALA A 20 -6.26 -9.80 6.55
CA ALA A 20 -5.65 -8.53 6.96
C ALA A 20 -4.14 -8.53 6.70
N ARG A 21 -3.44 -9.63 7.03
CA ARG A 21 -2.00 -9.79 6.76
C ARG A 21 -1.69 -9.74 5.27
N GLY A 22 -2.51 -10.38 4.43
CA GLY A 22 -2.38 -10.35 2.98
C GLY A 22 -2.39 -8.92 2.42
N LYS A 23 -3.31 -8.07 2.90
CA LYS A 23 -3.37 -6.65 2.50
C LYS A 23 -2.10 -5.89 2.87
N ILE A 24 -1.55 -6.13 4.06
CA ILE A 24 -0.29 -5.51 4.52
C ILE A 24 0.88 -5.97 3.63
N PHE A 25 0.95 -7.27 3.32
CA PHE A 25 2.00 -7.83 2.47
C PHE A 25 1.97 -7.24 1.07
N THR A 26 0.79 -7.06 0.47
CA THR A 26 0.66 -6.41 -0.84
C THR A 26 1.21 -4.98 -0.83
N LYS A 27 0.95 -4.21 0.23
CA LYS A 27 1.48 -2.84 0.36
C LYS A 27 3.00 -2.83 0.48
N LEU A 28 3.56 -3.71 1.32
CA LEU A 28 5.01 -3.82 1.53
C LEU A 28 5.75 -4.29 0.26
N ILE A 29 5.19 -5.25 -0.49
CA ILE A 29 5.77 -5.71 -1.75
C ILE A 29 5.86 -4.56 -2.76
N LYS A 30 4.80 -3.75 -2.86
CA LYS A 30 4.78 -2.57 -3.72
C LYS A 30 5.84 -1.55 -3.31
N GLU A 31 5.95 -1.25 -2.03
CA GLU A 31 6.96 -0.31 -1.50
C GLU A 31 8.40 -0.78 -1.78
N ILE A 32 8.70 -2.06 -1.55
CA ILE A 32 10.00 -2.66 -1.85
C ILE A 32 10.29 -2.57 -3.35
N SER A 33 9.30 -2.86 -4.20
CA SER A 33 9.48 -2.86 -5.66
C SER A 33 9.75 -1.45 -6.20
N ILE A 34 9.04 -0.43 -5.70
CA ILE A 34 9.30 0.97 -6.07
C ILE A 34 10.68 1.40 -5.57
N SER A 35 10.98 1.13 -4.30
CA SER A 35 12.27 1.51 -3.71
C SER A 35 13.44 0.93 -4.49
N ALA A 36 13.37 -0.37 -4.84
CA ALA A 36 14.40 -1.04 -5.62
C ALA A 36 14.50 -0.52 -7.07
N ARG A 37 13.39 -0.04 -7.64
CA ARG A 37 13.37 0.57 -8.97
C ARG A 37 14.04 1.94 -8.99
N ASP A 38 13.73 2.79 -8.01
CA ASP A 38 14.21 4.18 -8.00
C ASP A 38 15.67 4.30 -7.53
N GLY A 39 16.09 3.46 -6.58
CA GLY A 39 17.41 3.55 -5.94
C GLY A 39 18.29 2.31 -6.12
N GLY A 40 17.89 1.35 -6.96
CA GLY A 40 18.60 0.09 -7.16
C GLY A 40 18.33 -0.96 -6.07
N GLY A 41 18.66 -2.22 -6.39
CA GLY A 41 18.33 -3.39 -5.56
C GLY A 41 19.24 -3.64 -4.36
N ASP A 42 20.28 -2.83 -4.13
CA ASP A 42 21.18 -2.97 -2.99
C ASP A 42 20.69 -2.12 -1.79
N PRO A 43 20.30 -2.75 -0.67
CA PRO A 43 19.87 -2.03 0.54
C PRO A 43 20.98 -1.21 1.23
N ASN A 44 22.26 -1.45 0.92
CA ASN A 44 23.36 -0.66 1.45
C ASN A 44 23.46 0.70 0.73
N GLY A 45 23.26 0.73 -0.59
CA GLY A 45 23.20 1.94 -1.39
C GLY A 45 21.84 2.67 -1.35
N ASN A 46 20.78 2.00 -0.89
CA ASN A 46 19.40 2.51 -0.96
C ASN A 46 18.72 2.55 0.43
N PRO A 47 18.74 3.70 1.13
CA PRO A 47 18.10 3.86 2.45
C PRO A 47 16.59 3.60 2.46
N ARG A 48 15.88 3.96 1.38
CA ARG A 48 14.43 3.74 1.25
C ARG A 48 14.12 2.24 1.19
N LEU A 49 14.87 1.50 0.37
CA LEU A 49 14.77 0.05 0.28
C LEU A 49 15.12 -0.63 1.62
N ARG A 50 16.14 -0.14 2.33
CA ARG A 50 16.50 -0.66 3.66
C ARG A 50 15.35 -0.54 4.65
N LEU A 51 14.70 0.62 4.72
CA LEU A 51 13.54 0.84 5.58
C LEU A 51 12.36 -0.05 5.16
N ALA A 52 12.09 -0.17 3.87
CA ALA A 52 11.03 -1.03 3.34
C ALA A 52 11.24 -2.52 3.73
N ILE A 53 12.49 -3.00 3.64
CA ILE A 53 12.87 -4.36 4.07
C ILE A 53 12.71 -4.53 5.59
N GLN A 54 13.11 -3.54 6.39
CA GLN A 54 12.92 -3.58 7.84
C GLN A 54 11.44 -3.68 8.21
N ASN A 55 10.59 -2.85 7.58
CA ASN A 55 9.14 -2.88 7.77
C ASN A 55 8.52 -4.22 7.35
N ALA A 56 9.03 -4.83 6.28
CA ALA A 56 8.59 -6.15 5.84
C ALA A 56 8.97 -7.26 6.82
N LYS A 57 10.20 -7.25 7.34
CA LYS A 57 10.66 -8.19 8.37
C LYS A 57 9.88 -8.03 9.67
N ALA A 58 9.59 -6.80 10.09
CA ALA A 58 8.76 -6.51 11.27
C ALA A 58 7.34 -7.10 11.16
N ASN A 59 6.81 -7.26 9.94
CA ASN A 59 5.52 -7.89 9.66
C ASN A 59 5.61 -9.41 9.41
N ASN A 60 6.75 -10.05 9.68
CA ASN A 60 7.00 -11.48 9.42
C ASN A 60 6.81 -11.88 7.94
N MET A 61 7.16 -10.98 7.01
CA MET A 61 7.18 -11.33 5.59
C MET A 61 8.30 -12.34 5.30
N PRO A 62 8.02 -13.46 4.59
CA PRO A 62 9.06 -14.40 4.18
C PRO A 62 10.14 -13.73 3.32
N GLN A 63 11.41 -14.10 3.55
CA GLN A 63 12.56 -13.54 2.83
C GLN A 63 12.46 -13.73 1.31
N GLU A 64 11.88 -14.84 0.85
CA GLU A 64 11.64 -15.10 -0.58
C GLU A 64 10.74 -14.03 -1.22
N ASN A 65 9.70 -13.57 -0.52
CA ASN A 65 8.80 -12.53 -1.03
C ASN A 65 9.52 -11.19 -1.15
N ILE A 66 10.39 -10.86 -0.19
CA ILE A 66 11.21 -9.65 -0.21
C ILE A 66 12.16 -9.68 -1.41
N MET A 67 12.91 -10.77 -1.59
CA MET A 67 13.84 -10.92 -2.72
C MET A 67 13.10 -10.87 -4.06
N ARG A 68 11.93 -11.52 -4.16
CA ARG A 68 11.11 -11.47 -5.38
C ARG A 68 10.61 -10.06 -5.69
N ALA A 69 10.25 -9.28 -4.68
CA ALA A 69 9.86 -7.88 -4.85
C ALA A 69 11.04 -7.01 -5.32
N ILE A 70 12.24 -7.20 -4.77
CA ILE A 70 13.46 -6.50 -5.22
C ILE A 70 13.74 -6.80 -6.69
N LYS A 71 13.76 -8.08 -7.08
CA LYS A 71 14.01 -8.50 -8.47
C LYS A 71 12.98 -7.95 -9.46
N LYS A 72 11.72 -7.83 -9.04
CA LYS A 72 10.67 -7.16 -9.84
C LYS A 72 10.92 -5.65 -9.97
N GLY A 73 11.42 -5.01 -8.91
CA GLY A 73 11.77 -3.59 -8.92
C GLY A 73 12.99 -3.27 -9.79
N THR A 74 14.03 -4.13 -9.76
CA THR A 74 15.25 -3.97 -10.57
C THR A 74 15.08 -4.34 -12.05
N GLY A 75 13.94 -4.93 -12.42
CA GLY A 75 13.66 -5.34 -13.80
C GLY A 75 14.25 -6.70 -14.19
N GLU A 76 14.82 -7.46 -13.24
CA GLU A 76 15.29 -8.84 -13.46
C GLU A 76 14.14 -9.83 -13.71
N LEU A 77 12.92 -9.46 -13.30
CA LEU A 77 11.70 -10.20 -13.58
C LEU A 77 10.74 -9.30 -14.36
N GLU A 78 10.12 -9.83 -15.42
CA GLU A 78 9.00 -9.15 -16.07
C GLU A 78 7.92 -8.84 -15.03
N GLY A 79 7.47 -7.60 -15.02
CA GLY A 79 6.66 -7.07 -13.95
C GLY A 79 5.83 -5.87 -14.39
N VAL A 80 4.75 -5.65 -13.67
CA VAL A 80 3.89 -4.50 -13.86
C VAL A 80 4.58 -3.27 -13.29
N ARG A 81 4.62 -2.18 -14.07
CA ARG A 81 5.22 -0.91 -13.66
C ARG A 81 4.31 -0.20 -12.66
N TYR A 82 4.68 -0.24 -11.38
CA TYR A 82 4.03 0.55 -10.35
C TYR A 82 4.57 1.98 -10.32
N GLU A 83 3.69 2.94 -10.07
CA GLU A 83 3.99 4.36 -9.91
C GLU A 83 3.33 4.91 -8.65
N GLU A 84 3.99 5.92 -8.06
CA GLU A 84 3.52 6.65 -6.89
C GLU A 84 2.75 7.89 -7.33
N ILE A 85 1.54 8.05 -6.80
CA ILE A 85 0.67 9.17 -7.12
C ILE A 85 -0.02 9.62 -5.84
N ASN A 86 0.00 10.92 -5.61
CA ASN A 86 -0.75 11.55 -4.55
C ASN A 86 -2.07 12.08 -5.13
N TYR A 87 -3.17 11.75 -4.47
CA TYR A 87 -4.47 12.34 -4.73
C TYR A 87 -4.88 13.21 -3.55
N GLU A 88 -5.68 14.23 -3.87
CA GLU A 88 -6.17 15.20 -2.90
C GLU A 88 -7.68 15.10 -2.83
N ALA A 89 -8.24 15.21 -1.62
CA ALA A 89 -9.67 15.14 -1.41
C ALA A 89 -10.11 15.99 -0.20
N TYR A 90 -11.39 16.36 -0.19
CA TYR A 90 -12.09 16.76 1.01
C TYR A 90 -13.04 15.64 1.44
N ALA A 91 -13.05 15.35 2.73
CA ALA A 91 -14.05 14.51 3.39
C ALA A 91 -15.24 15.37 3.87
N PRO A 92 -16.29 14.77 4.45
CA PRO A 92 -17.39 15.51 5.06
C PRO A 92 -16.89 16.58 6.02
N HIS A 93 -17.59 17.72 6.05
CA HIS A 93 -17.23 18.87 6.90
C HIS A 93 -15.91 19.55 6.53
N GLY A 94 -15.40 19.36 5.30
CA GLY A 94 -14.22 20.07 4.80
C GLY A 94 -12.89 19.55 5.32
N ILE A 95 -12.84 18.31 5.80
CA ILE A 95 -11.60 17.68 6.28
C ILE A 95 -10.69 17.40 5.07
N ALA A 96 -9.51 18.03 5.04
CA ALA A 96 -8.52 17.82 4.00
C ALA A 96 -7.85 16.44 4.08
N LEU A 97 -7.64 15.79 2.93
CA LEU A 97 -7.02 14.47 2.83
C LEU A 97 -5.93 14.47 1.75
N ILE A 98 -4.74 13.97 2.12
CA ILE A 98 -3.69 13.54 1.20
C ILE A 98 -3.71 12.01 1.12
N LEU A 99 -3.87 11.49 -0.10
CA LEU A 99 -3.98 10.06 -0.37
C LEU A 99 -2.76 9.61 -1.18
N GLU A 100 -1.75 9.08 -0.50
CA GLU A 100 -0.57 8.49 -1.13
C GLU A 100 -0.91 7.09 -1.67
N CYS A 101 -0.80 6.93 -2.99
CA CYS A 101 -1.23 5.71 -3.68
C CYS A 101 -0.09 5.11 -4.51
N VAL A 102 -0.02 3.78 -4.50
CA VAL A 102 0.83 3.00 -5.41
C VAL A 102 -0.04 2.16 -6.33
N THR A 103 0.05 2.45 -7.63
CA THR A 103 -0.77 1.80 -8.65
C THR A 103 0.02 1.50 -9.92
N ASP A 104 -0.44 0.51 -10.66
CA ASP A 104 -0.06 0.19 -12.03
C ASP A 104 -1.02 0.79 -13.07
N ASN A 105 -2.13 1.38 -12.61
CA ASN A 105 -3.14 1.96 -13.49
C ASN A 105 -3.82 3.16 -12.81
N ARG A 106 -3.43 4.37 -13.23
CA ARG A 106 -3.98 5.65 -12.73
C ARG A 106 -5.48 5.73 -12.89
N ASN A 107 -5.99 5.37 -14.06
CA ASN A 107 -7.39 5.53 -14.43
C ASN A 107 -8.29 4.64 -13.56
N ARG A 108 -7.85 3.41 -13.25
CA ARG A 108 -8.57 2.53 -12.32
C ARG A 108 -8.57 3.10 -10.92
N THR A 109 -7.41 3.52 -10.41
CA THR A 109 -7.28 4.04 -9.04
C THR A 109 -8.08 5.32 -8.85
N VAL A 110 -8.02 6.28 -9.78
CA VAL A 110 -8.78 7.53 -9.64
C VAL A 110 -10.29 7.29 -9.69
N ALA A 111 -10.75 6.33 -10.48
CA ALA A 111 -12.16 5.96 -10.54
C ALA A 111 -12.63 5.32 -9.23
N GLU A 112 -11.87 4.38 -8.68
CA GLU A 112 -12.15 3.75 -7.38
C GLU A 112 -12.17 4.78 -6.24
N LEU A 113 -11.17 5.66 -6.19
CA LEU A 113 -11.07 6.72 -5.18
C LEU A 113 -12.23 7.70 -5.29
N ARG A 114 -12.55 8.19 -6.48
CA ARG A 114 -13.68 9.10 -6.71
C ARG A 114 -14.99 8.50 -6.21
N HIS A 115 -15.25 7.24 -6.56
CA HIS A 115 -16.45 6.54 -6.13
C HIS A 115 -16.47 6.29 -4.61
N LEU A 116 -15.33 5.92 -4.00
CA LEU A 116 -15.22 5.72 -2.56
C LEU A 116 -15.47 7.01 -1.77
N ILE A 117 -14.83 8.11 -2.18
CA ILE A 117 -14.93 9.40 -1.51
C ILE A 117 -16.34 9.99 -1.68
N SER A 118 -16.90 9.93 -2.90
CA SER A 118 -18.26 10.40 -3.19
C SER A 118 -19.33 9.64 -2.39
N ARG A 119 -19.20 8.31 -2.26
CA ARG A 119 -20.12 7.50 -1.43
C ARG A 119 -20.09 7.90 0.05
N ASN A 120 -18.99 8.47 0.53
CA ASN A 120 -18.81 8.90 1.91
C ASN A 120 -18.93 10.44 2.07
N ASN A 121 -19.70 11.11 1.21
CA ASN A 121 -19.99 12.55 1.26
C ASN A 121 -18.73 13.45 1.21
N GLY A 122 -17.68 13.00 0.51
CA GLY A 122 -16.52 13.81 0.18
C GLY A 122 -16.38 14.04 -1.33
N ASN A 123 -15.32 14.75 -1.73
CA ASN A 123 -14.98 15.00 -3.12
C ASN A 123 -13.46 14.90 -3.35
N LEU A 124 -13.09 14.22 -4.43
CA LEU A 124 -11.72 14.27 -4.96
C LEU A 124 -11.50 15.65 -5.58
N VAL A 125 -10.33 16.25 -5.35
CA VAL A 125 -9.99 17.59 -5.86
C VAL A 125 -8.71 17.54 -6.69
N GLU A 126 -8.40 18.66 -7.34
CA GLU A 126 -7.19 18.82 -8.13
C GLU A 126 -5.94 18.86 -7.24
N SER A 127 -4.79 18.59 -7.87
CA SER A 127 -3.51 18.67 -7.18
C SER A 127 -3.22 20.12 -6.76
N GLY A 128 -2.80 20.31 -5.52
CA GLY A 128 -2.51 21.60 -4.90
C GLY A 128 -3.66 22.21 -4.09
N ALA A 129 -4.85 21.60 -4.10
CA ALA A 129 -6.02 22.14 -3.40
C ALA A 129 -5.92 22.06 -1.86
N VAL A 130 -5.30 21.00 -1.34
CA VAL A 130 -5.09 20.80 0.11
C VAL A 130 -3.63 20.61 0.48
N ALA A 131 -2.74 20.34 -0.48
CA ALA A 131 -1.32 20.09 -0.20
C ALA A 131 -0.66 21.19 0.65
N TRP A 132 -1.04 22.46 0.46
CA TRP A 132 -0.51 23.59 1.23
C TRP A 132 -0.89 23.57 2.73
N MET A 133 -1.89 22.76 3.12
CA MET A 133 -2.29 22.57 4.51
C MET A 133 -1.42 21.55 5.24
N PHE A 134 -0.54 20.81 4.54
CA PHE A 134 0.28 19.73 5.09
C PHE A 134 1.77 20.01 4.93
N ASP A 135 2.52 19.77 6.00
CA ASP A 135 3.98 19.71 5.96
C ASP A 135 4.46 18.27 5.97
N ARG A 136 5.35 17.91 5.06
CA ARG A 136 6.05 16.62 5.12
C ARG A 136 7.12 16.68 6.22
N LYS A 137 6.95 15.89 7.27
CA LYS A 137 7.94 15.70 8.36
C LYS A 137 8.39 14.24 8.41
N GLY A 138 9.58 14.00 8.94
CA GLY A 138 10.21 12.67 9.10
C GLY A 138 10.92 12.57 10.44
#